data_AF-A0A1A9GGR7-F1
#
_entry.id   AF-A0A1A9GGR7-F1
#
_cell.length_a   1.000
_cell.length_b   1.000
_cell.length_c   1.000
_cell.angle_alpha   90.00
_cell.angle_beta   90.00
_cell.angle_gamma   90.00
#
_symmetry.space_group_name_H-M   'P 1'
#
loop_
_entity.id
_entity.type
_entity.pdbx_description
1 polymer ?
#
loop_
_entity_poly.entity_id
_entity_poly.type
_entity_poly.pdbx_seq_one_letter_code
_entity_poly.pdbx_strand_id
1 'polypeptide(L)' 'MLKLLLVVAIVAVVTYLAIRLLQRRLPGAAPGPARRPLPRPRPKPRMVAPDDDEDFLRDLERKRKHPDEPDEPAP' A
#
# COMPACT_ATOMS: atom_id res chain seq x y z
N MET A 1 -9.23 44.61 -7.33
CA MET A 1 -9.37 43.15 -7.54
C MET A 1 -8.07 42.48 -7.98
N LEU A 2 -7.36 42.97 -9.02
CA LEU A 2 -6.14 42.33 -9.53
C LEU A 2 -5.03 42.14 -8.48
N LYS A 3 -4.81 43.12 -7.59
CA LYS A 3 -3.82 43.02 -6.50
C LYS A 3 -4.11 41.88 -5.53
N LEU A 4 -5.38 41.65 -5.20
CA LEU A 4 -5.79 40.53 -4.34
C LEU A 4 -5.55 39.19 -5.03
N LEU A 5 -5.91 39.06 -6.31
CA LEU A 5 -5.64 37.86 -7.09
C LEU A 5 -4.14 37.56 -7.19
N LEU A 6 -3.32 38.60 -7.37
CA LEU A 6 -1.86 38.46 -7.40
C LEU A 6 -1.32 37.94 -6.06
N VAL A 7 -1.79 38.51 -4.94
CA VAL A 7 -1.39 38.06 -3.60
C VAL A 7 -1.78 36.59 -3.37
N VAL A 8 -3.02 36.22 -3.71
CA VAL A 8 -3.49 34.82 -3.59
C VAL A 8 -2.65 33.88 -4.44
N ALA A 9 -2.34 34.25 -5.69
CA ALA A 9 -1.51 33.45 -6.57
C ALA A 9 -0.09 33.26 -6.01
N ILE A 10 0.53 34.32 -5.47
CA ILE A 10 1.84 34.24 -4.84
C ILE A 10 1.81 33.29 -3.63
N VAL A 11 0.83 33.44 -2.73
CA VAL A 11 0.69 32.58 -1.54
C VAL A 11 0.49 31.12 -1.95
N ALA A 12 -0.33 30.85 -2.96
CA ALA A 12 -0.57 29.51 -3.48
C ALA A 12 0.73 28.88 -4.03
N VAL A 13 1.50 29.63 -4.82
CA VAL A 13 2.79 29.16 -5.39
C VAL A 13 3.80 28.85 -4.29
N VAL A 14 3.95 29.74 -3.31
CA VAL A 14 4.87 29.54 -2.17
C VAL A 14 4.49 28.29 -1.37
N THR A 15 3.20 28.15 -1.06
CA THR A 15 2.69 26.98 -0.29
C THR A 15 2.92 25.69 -1.07
N TYR A 16 2.62 25.68 -2.36
CA TYR A 16 2.84 24.52 -3.24
C TYR A 16 4.32 24.11 -3.27
N LEU A 17 5.23 25.06 -3.45
CA LEU A 17 6.67 24.81 -3.47
C LEU A 17 7.17 24.27 -2.14
N ALA A 18 6.72 24.83 -1.01
CA ALA A 18 7.08 24.35 0.33
C ALA A 18 6.67 22.89 0.53
N ILE A 19 5.40 22.56 0.21
CA ILE A 19 4.89 21.19 0.28
C ILE A 19 5.67 20.26 -0.66
N ARG A 20 5.91 20.69 -1.91
CA ARG A 20 6.63 19.91 -2.92
C ARG A 20 8.06 19.60 -2.50
N LEU A 21 8.74 20.54 -1.87
CA LEU A 21 10.11 20.35 -1.35
C LEU A 21 10.12 19.41 -0.15
N LEU A 22 9.13 19.53 0.74
CA LEU A 22 9.02 18.65 1.91
C LEU A 22 8.71 17.20 1.49
N GLN A 23 7.79 17.00 0.54
CA GLN A 23 7.48 15.70 -0.04
C GLN A 23 8.68 15.06 -0.76
N ARG A 24 9.53 15.86 -1.42
CA ARG A 24 10.77 15.35 -2.03
C ARG A 24 11.78 14.83 -1.01
N ARG A 25 11.74 15.32 0.23
CA ARG A 25 12.65 14.88 1.30
C ARG A 25 12.11 13.72 2.13
N LEU A 26 10.80 13.45 2.11
CA LEU A 26 10.22 12.27 2.75
C LEU A 26 10.02 11.13 1.74
N PRO A 27 10.78 10.02 1.83
CA PRO A 27 10.53 8.85 1.00
C PRO A 27 9.19 8.23 1.41
N GLY A 28 8.16 8.38 0.59
CA GLY A 28 6.86 7.72 0.74
C GLY A 28 5.62 8.62 0.85
N ALA A 29 5.79 9.94 1.01
CA ALA A 29 4.66 10.88 1.12
C ALA A 29 4.29 11.51 -0.23
N ALA A 30 3.97 10.69 -1.23
CA ALA A 30 3.45 11.18 -2.50
C ALA A 30 1.90 11.18 -2.49
N PRO A 31 1.23 12.33 -2.66
CA PRO A 31 -0.15 12.34 -3.13
C PRO A 31 -0.10 12.20 -4.66
N GLY A 32 -0.04 10.96 -5.14
CA GLY A 32 -0.09 10.64 -6.57
C GLY A 32 -1.45 10.04 -6.94
N PRO A 33 -2.06 10.44 -8.08
CA PRO A 33 -3.18 9.69 -8.64
C PRO A 33 -2.66 8.32 -9.11
N ALA A 34 -3.46 7.28 -8.87
CA ALA A 34 -3.25 5.89 -9.29
C ALA A 34 -1.84 5.33 -8.95
N ARG A 35 -1.71 4.79 -7.73
CA ARG A 35 -0.65 3.84 -7.42
C ARG A 35 -0.74 2.67 -8.40
N ARG A 36 0.20 2.58 -9.36
CA ARG A 36 0.61 1.26 -9.88
C ARG A 36 0.93 0.39 -8.66
N PRO A 37 0.42 -0.85 -8.57
CA PRO A 37 0.75 -1.71 -7.44
C PRO A 37 2.27 -1.93 -7.45
N LEU A 38 2.96 -1.41 -6.43
CA LEU A 38 4.34 -1.81 -6.19
C LEU A 38 4.34 -3.31 -5.90
N PRO A 39 5.35 -4.07 -6.38
CA PRO A 39 5.51 -5.46 -5.99
C PRO A 39 5.60 -5.51 -4.46
N ARG A 40 4.65 -6.24 -3.84
CA ARG A 40 4.57 -6.40 -2.39
C ARG A 40 5.93 -6.91 -1.89
N PRO A 41 6.57 -6.26 -0.90
CA PRO A 41 7.74 -6.85 -0.26
C PRO A 41 7.34 -8.21 0.29
N ARG A 42 8.15 -9.23 0.02
CA ARG A 42 7.94 -10.58 0.58
C ARG A 42 7.80 -10.43 2.10
N PRO A 43 6.73 -10.95 2.72
CA PRO A 43 6.56 -10.86 4.16
C PRO A 43 7.79 -11.48 4.82
N LYS A 44 8.43 -10.75 5.75
CA LYS A 44 9.44 -11.33 6.64
C LYS A 44 8.77 -12.51 7.34
N PRO A 45 9.46 -13.66 7.56
CA PRO A 45 8.92 -14.76 8.34
C PRO A 45 8.50 -14.20 9.69
N ARG A 46 7.20 -14.04 9.90
CA ARG A 46 6.65 -13.66 11.19
C ARG A 46 6.71 -14.95 12.01
N MET A 47 7.15 -14.86 13.26
CA MET A 47 6.89 -15.92 14.23
C MET A 47 5.38 -15.88 14.50
N VAL A 48 4.64 -16.57 13.64
CA VAL A 48 3.20 -16.76 13.75
C VAL A 48 3.03 -18.11 14.42
N ALA A 49 2.10 -18.19 15.37
CA ALA A 49 1.76 -19.47 15.95
C ALA A 49 1.11 -20.33 14.84
N PRO A 50 1.29 -21.66 14.82
CA PRO A 50 0.81 -22.50 13.72
C PRO A 50 -0.70 -22.38 13.40
N ASP A 51 -1.50 -21.87 14.33
CA ASP A 51 -2.93 -21.58 14.22
C ASP A 51 -3.27 -20.26 13.51
N ASP A 52 -2.32 -19.32 13.43
CA ASP A 52 -2.49 -18.00 12.81
C ASP A 52 -1.84 -17.90 11.41
N ASP A 53 -1.25 -18.99 10.89
CA ASP A 53 -0.59 -19.01 9.59
C ASP A 53 -1.60 -18.85 8.44
N GLU A 54 -1.39 -17.85 7.58
CA GLU A 54 -2.25 -17.60 6.43
C GLU A 54 -2.36 -18.82 5.50
N ASP A 55 -1.30 -19.63 5.42
CA ASP A 55 -1.26 -20.84 4.59
C ASP A 55 -2.17 -21.94 5.17
N PHE A 56 -2.18 -22.12 6.50
CA PHE A 56 -3.07 -23.09 7.16
C PHE A 56 -4.55 -22.73 7.00
N LEU A 57 -4.88 -21.44 7.14
CA LEU A 57 -6.24 -20.94 6.91
C LEU A 57 -6.69 -21.13 5.45
N ARG A 58 -5.79 -20.95 4.48
CA ARG A 58 -6.09 -21.19 3.06
C ARG A 58 -6.32 -22.66 2.75
N ASP A 59 -5.58 -23.56 3.38
CA ASP A 59 -5.78 -25.00 3.19
C ASP A 59 -7.14 -25.45 3.73
N LEU A 60 -7.58 -24.92 4.88
CA LEU A 60 -8.93 -25.15 5.39
C LEU A 60 -10.01 -24.61 4.44
N GLU A 61 -9.81 -23.41 3.87
CA GLU A 61 -10.73 -22.84 2.90
C GLU A 61 -10.79 -23.66 1.60
N ARG A 62 -9.64 -24.16 1.12
CA ARG A 62 -9.53 -25.04 -0.05
C ARG A 62 -10.30 -26.35 0.16
N LYS A 63 -10.12 -27.00 1.32
CA LYS A 63 -10.84 -28.21 1.73
C LYS A 63 -12.34 -28.00 1.85
N ARG A 64 -12.79 -26.85 2.36
CA ARG A 64 -14.23 -26.51 2.45
C ARG A 64 -14.87 -26.29 1.08
N LYS A 65 -14.10 -25.73 0.13
CA LYS A 65 -14.59 -25.43 -1.22
C LYS A 65 -14.59 -26.66 -2.14
N HIS A 66 -13.64 -27.57 -1.96
CA HIS A 66 -13.49 -28.79 -2.76
C HIS A 66 -13.38 -30.02 -1.82
N PRO A 67 -14.51 -30.49 -1.26
CA PRO A 67 -14.50 -31.59 -0.29
C PRO A 67 -14.15 -32.95 -0.90
N ASP A 68 -14.22 -33.08 -2.23
CA ASP A 68 -13.98 -34.34 -2.96
C ASP A 68 -12.55 -34.46 -3.55
N GLU A 69 -11.69 -33.45 -3.39
CA GLU A 69 -10.29 -33.55 -3.84
C GLU A 69 -9.42 -34.25 -2.78
N PRO A 70 -8.74 -35.36 -3.12
CA PRO A 70 -7.81 -36.02 -2.20
C PRO A 70 -6.59 -35.13 -1.92
N ASP A 71 -6.13 -35.14 -0.67
CA ASP A 71 -4.97 -34.38 -0.22
C ASP A 71 -3.68 -34.91 -0.87
N GLU A 72 -3.28 -34.29 -1.98
CA GLU A 72 -1.98 -34.57 -2.60
C GLU A 72 -0.90 -33.74 -1.89
N PRO A 73 0.10 -34.35 -1.24
CA PRO A 73 1.14 -33.61 -0.53
C PRO A 73 2.01 -32.86 -1.54
N ALA A 74 2.19 -31.55 -1.33
CA ALA A 74 3.13 -30.77 -2.10
C ALA A 74 4.57 -31.31 -1.94
N PRO A 75 5.40 -31.33 -3.00
CA PRO A 75 6.76 -31.87 -2.98
C PRO A 75 7.75 -31.04 -2.15
#